data_AF-A0A820N9I9-F1
#
_entry.id   AF-A0A820N9I9-F1
#
_cell.length_a   1.000
_cell.length_b   1.000
_cell.length_c   1.000
_cell.angle_alpha   90.00
_cell.angle_beta   90.00
_cell.angle_gamma   90.00
#
_symmetry.space_group_name_H-M   'P 1'
#
loop_
_entity.id
_entity.type
_entity.pdbx_description
1 polymer ?
#
loop_
_entity_poly.entity_id
_entity_poly.type
_entity_poly.pdbx_seq_one_letter_code
_entity_poly.pdbx_strand_id
1 'polypeptide(L)' 'MRLVHKDDKTLIANILLKPKSLYILKNIARFDFTHEILKDQESYFNNLHIPRNRRLS' A
#
# COMPACT_ATOMS: atom_id res chain seq x y z
N MET A 1 1.11 1.20 1.91
CA MET A 1 0.14 0.26 1.32
C MET A 1 0.56 0.00 -0.10
N ARG A 2 0.56 -1.26 -0.53
CA ARG A 2 0.84 -1.62 -1.92
C ARG A 2 -0.44 -2.13 -2.56
N LEU A 3 -0.73 -1.63 -3.76
CA LEU A 3 -1.78 -2.11 -4.63
C LEU A 3 -1.12 -2.91 -5.75
N VAL A 4 -1.64 -4.10 -6.04
CA VAL A 4 -1.18 -4.95 -7.15
C VAL A 4 -2.41 -5.37 -7.96
N HIS A 5 -2.39 -5.19 -9.29
CA HIS A 5 -3.52 -5.58 -10.11
C HIS A 5 -3.74 -7.11 -10.03
N LYS A 6 -5.00 -7.53 -10.02
CA LYS A 6 -5.36 -8.94 -9.81
C LYS A 6 -4.88 -9.81 -10.98
N ASP A 7 -5.00 -9.32 -12.20
CA ASP A 7 -4.68 -10.06 -13.44
C ASP A 7 -3.28 -9.76 -13.97
N ASP A 8 -2.72 -8.57 -13.69
CA ASP A 8 -1.42 -8.14 -14.20
C ASP A 8 -0.50 -7.73 -13.04
N LYS A 9 0.40 -8.63 -12.65
CA LYS A 9 1.28 -8.42 -11.49
C LYS A 9 2.36 -7.36 -11.72
N THR A 10 2.52 -6.86 -12.94
CA THR A 10 3.46 -5.76 -13.23
C THR A 10 2.88 -4.39 -12.83
N LEU A 11 1.56 -4.28 -12.74
CA LEU A 11 0.88 -3.05 -12.34
C LEU A 11 0.85 -2.92 -10.82
N ILE A 12 1.78 -2.13 -10.30
CA ILE A 12 1.98 -1.91 -8.87
C ILE A 12 1.88 -0.43 -8.54
N ALA A 13 1.13 -0.08 -7.50
CA ALA A 13 1.11 1.27 -6.93
C ALA A 13 1.46 1.21 -5.44
N ASN A 14 2.50 1.95 -5.04
CA ASN A 14 2.84 2.14 -3.62
C ASN A 14 2.23 3.45 -3.13
N ILE A 15 1.58 3.41 -1.96
CA ILE A 15 0.92 4.55 -1.32
C ILE A 15 1.48 4.71 0.10
N LEU A 16 1.99 5.91 0.42
CA LEU A 16 2.46 6.26 1.75
C LEU A 16 1.28 6.64 2.66
N LEU A 17 0.98 5.80 3.65
CA LEU A 17 -0.07 6.06 4.65
C LEU A 17 0.55 6.68 5.90
N LYS A 18 0.51 8.01 6.00
CA LYS A 18 0.99 8.73 7.18
C LYS A 18 0.02 8.56 8.37
N PRO A 19 0.47 8.77 9.62
CA PRO A 19 -0.45 8.83 10.76
C PRO A 19 -1.58 9.84 10.50
N LYS A 20 -2.82 9.46 10.83
CA LYS A 20 -4.04 10.27 10.64
C LYS A 20 -4.41 10.57 9.17
N SER A 21 -3.77 9.95 8.18
CA SER A 21 -4.22 10.04 6.79
C SER A 21 -5.46 9.18 6.56
N LEU A 22 -6.44 9.71 5.82
CA LEU A 22 -7.56 8.94 5.29
C LEU A 22 -7.20 8.38 3.90
N TYR A 23 -7.44 7.10 3.67
CA TYR A 23 -7.39 6.53 2.32
C TYR A 23 -8.79 6.06 1.89
N ILE A 24 -9.10 6.20 0.61
CA ILE A 24 -10.37 5.78 0.03
C ILE A 24 -10.06 4.90 -1.18
N LEU A 25 -10.47 3.64 -1.13
CA LEU A 25 -10.44 2.74 -2.28
C LEU A 25 -11.83 2.66 -2.89
N LYS A 26 -11.96 3.08 -4.15
CA LYS A 26 -13.20 3.02 -4.92
C LYS A 26 -12.94 2.55 -6.35
N ASN A 27 -13.99 2.04 -7.01
CA ASN A 27 -13.96 1.60 -8.40
C ASN A 27 -12.81 0.60 -8.64
N ILE A 28 -12.03 0.82 -9.70
CA ILE A 28 -10.92 -0.02 -10.15
C ILE A 28 -9.96 -0.34 -8.98
N ALA A 29 -9.59 0.66 -8.16
CA ALA A 29 -8.67 0.44 -7.04
C ALA A 29 -9.24 -0.50 -5.95
N ARG A 30 -10.56 -0.66 -5.86
CA ARG A 30 -11.23 -1.52 -4.88
C ARG A 30 -11.52 -2.93 -5.42
N PHE A 31 -11.79 -3.05 -6.72
CA PHE A 31 -12.24 -4.31 -7.34
C PHE A 31 -11.16 -5.02 -8.15
N ASP A 32 -10.23 -4.27 -8.75
CA ASP A 32 -9.24 -4.82 -9.68
C ASP A 32 -7.83 -4.89 -9.08
N PHE A 33 -7.62 -4.29 -7.90
CA PHE A 33 -6.36 -4.32 -7.19
C PHE A 33 -6.48 -5.00 -5.83
N THR A 34 -5.55 -5.90 -5.54
CA THR A 34 -5.31 -6.38 -4.17
C THR A 34 -4.52 -5.34 -3.42
N HIS A 35 -4.88 -5.06 -2.15
CA HIS A 35 -4.15 -4.11 -1.30
C HIS A 35 -3.50 -4.84 -0.13
N GLU A 36 -2.26 -4.47 0.17
CA GLU A 36 -1.52 -5.04 1.30
C GLU A 36 -0.77 -3.98 2.10
N ILE A 37 -0.52 -4.32 3.37
CA ILE A 37 0.23 -3.53 4.32
C ILE A 37 1.55 -4.26 4.55
N LEU A 38 2.62 -3.77 3.92
CA LEU A 38 3.94 -4.41 3.85
C LEU A 38 4.56 -4.64 5.24
N LYS A 39 5.33 -5.73 5.43
CA LYS A 39 6.13 -5.94 6.64
C LYS A 39 7.27 -4.93 6.73
N ASP A 40 7.88 -4.78 7.91
CA ASP A 40 8.92 -3.76 8.13
C ASP A 40 10.12 -3.93 7.19
N GLN A 41 10.54 -5.18 6.99
CA GLN A 41 11.64 -5.57 6.09
C GLN A 41 11.38 -5.20 4.62
N GLU A 42 10.12 -5.03 4.22
CA GLU A 42 9.69 -4.76 2.84
C GLU A 42 9.11 -3.35 2.69
N SER A 43 9.05 -2.59 3.78
CA SER A 43 8.39 -1.28 3.87
C SER A 43 9.28 -0.20 3.27
N TYR A 44 9.28 -0.10 1.95
CA TYR A 44 10.00 0.94 1.21
C TYR A 44 9.04 1.83 0.40
N PHE A 45 9.33 3.12 0.36
CA PHE A 45 8.62 4.09 -0.47
C PHE A 45 9.64 4.98 -1.17
N ASN A 46 9.65 4.99 -2.51
CA ASN A 46 10.67 5.68 -3.32
C ASN A 46 12.11 5.38 -2.86
N ASN A 47 12.41 4.09 -2.63
CA ASN A 47 13.70 3.59 -2.12
C ASN A 47 14.08 4.00 -0.70
N LEU A 48 13.20 4.73 0.01
CA LEU A 48 13.40 5.06 1.42
C LEU A 48 12.70 4.01 2.28
N HIS A 49 13.43 3.46 3.24
CA HIS A 49 12.83 2.59 4.26
C HIS A 49 11.85 3.40 5.11
N ILE A 50 10.67 2.85 5.34
CA ILE A 50 9.62 3.42 6.18
C ILE A 50 9.45 2.48 7.38
N PRO A 51 10.11 2.78 8.52
CA PRO A 51 10.04 1.94 9.72
C PRO A 51 8.61 1.77 10.21
N ARG A 52 8.29 0.56 10.64
CA ARG A 52 6.98 0.18 11.16
C ARG A 52 6.99 0.07 12.66
N ASN A 53 6.02 0.75 13.26
CA ASN A 53 5.63 0.60 14.65
C ASN A 53 4.18 0.13 14.74
N ARG A 54 3.67 -0.08 15.97
CA ARG A 54 2.26 -0.36 16.21
C ARG A 54 1.40 0.74 15.56
N ARG A 55 0.56 0.36 14.59
CA ARG A 55 -0.35 1.27 13.88
C ARG A 55 -1.80 0.91 14.19
N LEU A 56 -2.58 1.91 14.56
CA LEU A 56 -4.04 1.84 14.59
C LEU A 56 -4.55 2.45 13.29
N SER A 57 -5.49 1.76 12.65
CA SER A 57 -5.94 2.00 11.27
C SER A 57 -7.38 2.47 11.26
#